data_AF-A0A368W9H7-F1
#
_entry.id   AF-A0A368W9H7-F1
#
_cell.length_a   1.000
_cell.length_b   1.000
_cell.length_c   1.000
_cell.angle_alpha   90.00
_cell.angle_beta   90.00
_cell.angle_gamma   90.00
#
_symmetry.space_group_name_H-M   'P 1'
#
loop_
_entity.id
_entity.type
_entity.pdbx_description
1 polymer ?
#
loop_
_entity_poly.entity_id
_entity_poly.type
_entity_poly.pdbx_seq_one_letter_code
_entity_poly.pdbx_strand_id
1 'polypeptide(L)'
;MFKKATIFILFILLLFNSISAAAAGLDDFDKQLLIRVFKDVDSEDIEYMARLGLNSKDISLILYYYSNSGKILDRDELDRMIRNRERINEFHRYFGMPAIIFDDDLIRFRHPYRERHFPPFNSKKYDKKYKFNGGTEVLKVRGNNYDYKYNNNRTGVEEKIEIKNKKYEYYYRDRNMIEMLEVHHANNKYSYYYKNLNTGRVIQKEGRGQRATRDNVYEELKEKYHDLEDDDFNDDYNEDQKNDDSGVDIQFDIKIDLSDLLN
;
A
#
# COMPACT_ATOMS: atom_id res chain seq x y z
N MET A 1 -6.40 20.08 51.43
CA MET A 1 -6.08 20.45 50.02
C MET A 1 -4.97 19.61 49.38
N PHE A 2 -4.03 19.03 50.14
CA PHE A 2 -2.89 18.29 49.56
C PHE A 2 -3.20 16.93 48.89
N LYS A 3 -4.27 16.21 49.25
CA LYS A 3 -4.59 14.88 48.66
C LYS A 3 -5.06 14.92 47.19
N LYS A 4 -5.64 16.04 46.73
CA LYS A 4 -6.11 16.17 45.33
C LYS A 4 -4.96 16.47 44.36
N ALA A 5 -3.93 17.18 44.82
CA ALA A 5 -2.74 17.47 44.02
C ALA A 5 -1.88 16.22 43.78
N THR A 6 -1.79 15.31 44.77
CA THR A 6 -1.00 14.07 44.63
C THR A 6 -1.61 13.10 43.63
N ILE A 7 -2.95 13.00 43.56
CA ILE A 7 -3.65 12.16 42.58
C ILE A 7 -3.48 12.69 41.16
N PHE A 8 -3.49 14.02 40.98
CA PHE A 8 -3.29 14.64 39.66
C PHE A 8 -1.86 14.46 39.13
N ILE A 9 -0.86 14.55 40.01
CA ILE A 9 0.54 14.28 39.67
C ILE A 9 0.76 12.79 39.36
N LEU A 10 0.11 11.87 40.08
CA LEU A 10 0.17 10.44 39.77
C LEU A 10 -0.48 10.10 38.41
N PHE A 11 -1.57 10.78 38.05
CA PHE A 11 -2.24 10.60 36.76
C PHE A 11 -1.41 11.16 35.61
N ILE A 12 -0.71 12.27 35.82
CA ILE A 12 0.25 12.83 34.85
C ILE A 12 1.46 11.90 34.70
N LEU A 13 2.02 11.36 35.80
CA LEU A 13 3.11 10.38 35.72
C LEU A 13 2.68 9.05 35.07
N LEU A 14 1.43 8.62 35.23
CA LEU A 14 0.87 7.47 34.50
C LEU A 14 0.67 7.75 33.00
N LEU A 15 0.33 8.98 32.62
CA LEU A 15 0.22 9.41 31.22
C LEU A 15 1.57 9.65 30.54
N PHE A 16 2.62 9.98 31.30
CA PHE A 16 3.99 10.07 30.78
C PHE A 16 4.73 8.73 30.78
N ASN A 17 4.39 7.79 31.67
CA ASN A 17 4.93 6.43 31.64
C ASN A 17 4.30 5.53 30.57
N SER A 18 3.21 5.96 29.90
CA SER A 18 2.68 5.23 28.73
C SER A 18 3.36 5.58 27.41
N ILE A 19 4.40 6.43 27.41
CA ILE A 19 5.20 6.75 26.22
C ILE A 19 6.53 5.95 26.19
N SER A 20 6.84 5.18 27.23
CA SER A 20 8.08 4.38 27.29
C SER A 20 7.78 2.88 27.36
N ALA A 21 7.39 2.31 26.23
CA ALA A 21 7.57 0.88 25.95
C ALA A 21 7.50 0.66 24.43
N ALA A 22 8.58 0.13 23.88
CA ALA A 22 8.83 -0.20 22.46
C ALA A 22 9.31 0.95 21.55
N ALA A 23 10.40 1.62 21.94
CA ALA A 23 11.49 1.85 20.98
C ALA A 23 12.37 0.58 20.96
N ALA A 24 11.77 -0.57 20.65
CA ALA A 24 12.55 -1.68 20.16
C ALA A 24 12.96 -1.23 18.77
N GLY A 25 14.25 -0.93 18.57
CA GLY A 25 14.76 -0.70 17.23
C GLY A 25 14.32 -1.87 16.34
N LEU A 26 13.93 -1.57 15.11
CA LEU A 26 13.72 -2.62 14.11
C LEU A 26 15.00 -3.45 14.06
N ASP A 27 14.84 -4.78 14.07
CA ASP A 27 16.00 -5.64 13.89
C ASP A 27 16.56 -5.48 12.47
N ASP A 28 17.82 -5.88 12.30
CA ASP A 28 18.53 -5.68 11.04
C ASP A 28 17.87 -6.47 9.89
N PHE A 29 17.22 -7.60 10.20
CA PHE A 29 16.48 -8.38 9.22
C PHE A 29 15.29 -7.59 8.67
N ASP A 30 14.46 -7.01 9.54
CA ASP A 30 13.30 -6.21 9.17
C ASP A 30 13.69 -4.99 8.31
N LYS A 31 14.81 -4.34 8.64
CA LYS A 31 15.32 -3.22 7.82
C LYS A 31 15.73 -3.72 6.43
N GLN A 32 16.52 -4.78 6.35
CA GLN A 32 16.97 -5.36 5.08
C GLN A 32 15.80 -5.84 4.21
N LEU A 33 14.82 -6.49 4.82
CA LEU A 33 13.57 -6.90 4.18
C LEU A 33 12.90 -5.72 3.49
N LEU A 34 12.67 -4.63 4.22
CA LEU A 34 11.93 -3.48 3.71
C LEU A 34 12.71 -2.72 2.62
N ILE A 35 14.02 -2.53 2.78
CA ILE A 35 14.88 -1.89 1.77
C ILE A 35 14.93 -2.71 0.48
N ARG A 36 14.99 -4.04 0.59
CA ARG A 36 15.06 -4.93 -0.58
C ARG A 36 13.74 -4.98 -1.35
N VAL A 37 12.60 -4.96 -0.65
CA VAL A 37 11.29 -5.10 -1.27
C VAL A 37 10.71 -3.77 -1.78
N PHE A 38 10.92 -2.67 -1.07
CA PHE A 38 10.40 -1.37 -1.48
C PHE A 38 11.50 -0.51 -2.10
N LYS A 39 11.37 -0.29 -3.40
CA LYS A 39 12.32 0.51 -4.16
C LYS A 39 12.24 1.96 -3.73
N ASP A 40 13.39 2.63 -3.66
CA ASP A 40 13.51 4.02 -3.22
C ASP A 40 13.22 4.24 -1.72
N VAL A 41 13.20 3.17 -0.90
CA VAL A 41 13.20 3.23 0.57
C VAL A 41 14.60 2.93 1.07
N ASP A 42 15.13 3.81 1.92
CA ASP A 42 16.43 3.59 2.54
C ASP A 42 16.35 3.34 4.06
N SER A 43 17.51 3.09 4.67
CA SER A 43 17.60 2.85 6.10
C SER A 43 17.22 4.06 6.94
N GLU A 44 17.41 5.28 6.45
CA GLU A 44 17.10 6.51 7.18
C GLU A 44 15.58 6.71 7.26
N ASP A 45 14.86 6.45 6.16
CA ASP A 45 13.41 6.45 6.09
C ASP A 45 12.79 5.47 7.11
N ILE A 46 13.30 4.24 7.13
CA ILE A 46 12.81 3.17 8.00
C ILE A 46 13.09 3.51 9.48
N GLU A 47 14.29 4.00 9.78
CA GLU A 47 14.62 4.44 11.14
C GLU A 47 13.77 5.61 11.60
N TYR A 48 13.46 6.55 10.71
CA TYR A 48 12.58 7.66 11.01
C TYR A 48 11.18 7.16 11.36
N MET A 49 10.59 6.28 10.54
CA MET A 49 9.29 5.67 10.83
C MET A 49 9.29 4.91 12.16
N ALA A 50 10.38 4.18 12.46
CA ALA A 50 10.54 3.48 13.74
C ALA A 50 10.62 4.43 14.94
N ARG A 51 11.32 5.56 14.82
CA ARG A 51 11.39 6.60 15.87
C ARG A 51 10.03 7.22 16.16
N LEU A 52 9.11 7.20 15.19
CA LEU A 52 7.72 7.62 15.37
C LEU A 52 6.82 6.55 16.03
N GLY A 53 7.39 5.39 16.39
CA GLY A 53 6.72 4.31 17.09
C GLY A 53 5.96 3.35 16.17
N LEU A 54 6.31 3.28 14.88
CA LEU A 54 5.82 2.26 13.96
C LEU A 54 6.74 1.03 14.02
N ASN A 55 6.16 -0.17 14.17
CA ASN A 55 6.92 -1.42 14.03
C ASN A 55 6.99 -1.87 12.57
N SER A 56 7.77 -2.92 12.28
CA SER A 56 7.96 -3.45 10.91
C SER A 56 6.65 -3.80 10.22
N LYS A 57 5.69 -4.35 10.95
CA LYS A 57 4.36 -4.70 10.42
C LYS A 57 3.56 -3.46 10.02
N ASP A 58 3.56 -2.43 10.86
CA ASP A 58 2.89 -1.16 10.56
C ASP A 58 3.55 -0.49 9.34
N ILE A 59 4.88 -0.45 9.29
CA ILE A 59 5.65 0.11 8.16
C ILE A 59 5.37 -0.65 6.86
N SER A 60 5.41 -1.99 6.91
CA SER A 60 5.12 -2.87 5.77
C SER A 60 3.77 -2.55 5.13
N LEU A 61 2.73 -2.42 5.96
CA LEU A 61 1.38 -2.12 5.47
C LEU A 61 1.29 -0.71 4.87
N ILE A 62 1.97 0.27 5.46
CA ILE A 62 2.03 1.64 4.92
C ILE A 62 2.68 1.61 3.54
N LEU A 63 3.88 1.07 3.44
CA LEU A 63 4.65 1.04 2.18
C LEU A 63 3.89 0.26 1.09
N TYR A 64 3.25 -0.86 1.44
CA TYR A 64 2.38 -1.61 0.54
C TYR A 64 1.21 -0.78 -0.03
N TYR A 65 0.54 0.03 0.80
CA TYR A 65 -0.51 0.90 0.31
C TYR A 65 0.01 2.02 -0.59
N TYR A 66 1.15 2.63 -0.22
CA TYR A 66 1.71 3.74 -0.99
C TYR A 66 2.19 3.28 -2.37
N SER A 67 2.88 2.14 -2.45
CA SER A 67 3.39 1.60 -3.71
C SER A 67 2.30 1.32 -4.76
N ASN A 68 1.09 0.96 -4.35
CA ASN A 68 -0.02 0.69 -5.25
C ASN A 68 -0.94 1.90 -5.52
N SER A 69 -0.82 2.97 -4.74
CA SER A 69 -1.81 4.06 -4.78
C SER A 69 -1.46 5.16 -5.77
N GLY A 70 -0.20 5.29 -6.17
CA GLY A 70 0.30 6.45 -6.90
C GLY A 70 0.42 7.72 -6.03
N LYS A 71 0.27 7.58 -4.71
CA LYS A 71 0.44 8.66 -3.74
C LYS A 71 1.91 8.76 -3.30
N ILE A 72 2.35 9.97 -2.98
CA ILE A 72 3.65 10.23 -2.38
C ILE A 72 3.51 10.12 -0.86
N LEU A 73 4.42 9.37 -0.22
CA LEU A 73 4.53 9.33 1.22
C LEU A 73 5.39 10.50 1.69
N ASP A 74 4.72 11.58 2.10
CA ASP A 74 5.35 12.74 2.72
C ASP A 74 5.17 12.70 4.26
N ARG A 75 5.84 13.63 4.94
CA ARG A 75 5.76 13.80 6.39
C ARG A 75 4.34 14.01 6.90
N ASP A 76 3.57 14.90 6.27
CA ASP A 76 2.23 15.25 6.72
C ASP A 76 1.29 14.04 6.62
N GLU A 77 1.44 13.24 5.56
CA GLU A 77 0.77 11.96 5.38
C GLU A 77 1.18 10.95 6.44
N LEU A 78 2.48 10.77 6.70
CA LEU A 78 2.97 9.86 7.73
C LEU A 78 2.45 10.25 9.12
N ASP A 79 2.51 11.54 9.49
CA ASP A 79 1.96 12.08 10.74
C ASP A 79 0.44 11.84 10.84
N ARG A 80 -0.28 11.91 9.72
CA ARG A 80 -1.71 11.56 9.69
C ARG A 80 -1.94 10.07 9.92
N MET A 81 -1.12 9.19 9.35
CA MET A 81 -1.21 7.75 9.56
C MET A 81 -0.94 7.39 11.03
N ILE A 82 0.13 7.92 11.62
CA ILE A 82 0.52 7.65 13.02
C ILE A 82 -0.58 8.05 13.99
N ARG A 83 -1.17 9.24 13.81
CA ARG A 83 -2.30 9.72 14.63
C ARG A 83 -3.53 8.81 14.56
N ASN A 84 -3.63 7.95 13.55
CA ASN A 84 -4.75 7.04 13.33
C ASN A 84 -4.33 5.57 13.27
N ARG A 85 -3.12 5.22 13.75
CA ARG A 85 -2.49 3.90 13.57
C ARG A 85 -3.35 2.71 14.03
N GLU A 86 -4.18 2.91 15.05
CA GLU A 86 -5.10 1.88 15.56
C GLU A 86 -6.11 1.39 14.49
N ARG A 87 -6.31 2.18 13.42
CA ARG A 87 -7.20 1.88 12.29
C ARG A 87 -6.46 1.63 10.99
N ILE A 88 -5.14 1.38 11.02
CA ILE A 88 -4.29 1.25 9.83
C ILE A 88 -4.79 0.19 8.83
N ASN A 89 -5.36 -0.90 9.34
CA ASN A 89 -5.98 -1.97 8.54
C ASN A 89 -7.25 -1.51 7.78
N GLU A 90 -7.77 -0.32 8.05
CA GLU A 90 -8.93 0.27 7.36
C GLU A 90 -8.53 1.31 6.31
N PHE A 91 -7.23 1.59 6.15
CA PHE A 91 -6.76 2.66 5.27
C PHE A 91 -6.83 2.30 3.80
N HIS A 92 -6.99 1.04 3.43
CA HIS A 92 -7.09 0.60 2.04
C HIS A 92 -8.06 1.49 1.21
N ARG A 93 -9.19 1.94 1.77
CA ARG A 93 -10.15 2.83 1.08
C ARG A 93 -9.57 4.20 0.74
N TYR A 94 -8.76 4.74 1.64
CA TYR A 94 -8.07 6.02 1.43
C TYR A 94 -7.13 5.94 0.22
N PHE A 95 -6.53 4.78 -0.01
CA PHE A 95 -5.62 4.50 -1.12
C PHE A 95 -6.30 3.95 -2.39
N GLY A 96 -7.63 3.78 -2.40
CA GLY A 96 -8.32 3.15 -3.52
C GLY A 96 -8.01 1.65 -3.67
N MET A 97 -7.56 1.01 -2.59
CA MET A 97 -7.14 -0.40 -2.55
C MET A 97 -8.25 -1.32 -2.03
N PRO A 98 -8.28 -2.59 -2.48
CA PRO A 98 -9.14 -3.59 -1.88
C PRO A 98 -8.71 -3.90 -0.44
N ALA A 99 -9.64 -4.41 0.36
CA ALA A 99 -9.36 -4.83 1.74
C ALA A 99 -8.68 -6.22 1.84
N ILE A 100 -8.12 -6.71 0.73
CA ILE A 100 -7.55 -8.05 0.61
C ILE A 100 -6.17 -8.04 -0.04
N ILE A 101 -5.41 -9.09 0.18
CA ILE A 101 -4.28 -9.55 -0.63
C ILE A 101 -4.69 -10.88 -1.31
N PHE A 102 -3.93 -11.36 -2.31
CA PHE A 102 -4.19 -12.69 -2.84
C PHE A 102 -3.72 -13.76 -1.84
N ASP A 103 -4.23 -14.99 -1.96
CA ASP A 103 -3.79 -16.10 -1.10
C ASP A 103 -2.34 -16.52 -1.40
N ASP A 104 -1.84 -16.20 -2.59
CA ASP A 104 -0.53 -16.57 -3.12
C ASP A 104 0.42 -15.38 -3.36
N ASP A 105 -0.05 -14.15 -3.15
CA ASP A 105 0.72 -12.94 -3.51
C ASP A 105 0.14 -11.65 -2.93
N LEU A 106 0.98 -10.62 -2.80
CA LEU A 106 0.53 -9.24 -2.66
C LEU A 106 -0.03 -8.71 -3.98
N ILE A 107 -1.00 -7.80 -3.88
CA ILE A 107 -1.52 -7.13 -5.06
C ILE A 107 -0.52 -6.07 -5.50
N ARG A 108 -0.01 -6.21 -6.72
CA ARG A 108 0.78 -5.17 -7.40
C ARG A 108 0.11 -4.78 -8.71
N PHE A 109 -0.41 -3.56 -8.75
CA PHE A 109 -0.95 -3.02 -9.99
C PHE A 109 0.18 -2.69 -10.99
N ARG A 110 -0.02 -3.05 -12.25
CA ARG A 110 0.99 -2.97 -13.32
C ARG A 110 0.91 -1.69 -14.14
N HIS A 111 -0.11 -0.86 -13.92
CA HIS A 111 -0.23 0.40 -14.63
C HIS A 111 0.93 1.36 -14.30
N PRO A 112 1.33 2.23 -15.25
CA PRO A 112 2.30 3.28 -14.97
C PRO A 112 1.89 4.18 -13.83
N TYR A 113 2.88 4.69 -13.08
CA TYR A 113 2.65 5.66 -12.02
C TYR A 113 1.87 6.88 -12.54
N ARG A 114 0.90 7.33 -11.75
CA ARG A 114 0.20 8.58 -11.97
C ARG A 114 -0.18 9.20 -10.63
N GLU A 115 0.07 10.50 -10.53
CA GLU A 115 -0.40 11.29 -9.40
C GLU A 115 -1.94 11.35 -9.43
N ARG A 116 -2.58 10.81 -8.39
CA ARG A 116 -4.03 10.85 -8.20
C ARG A 116 -4.40 11.93 -7.21
N HIS A 117 -5.55 12.57 -7.40
CA HIS A 117 -6.15 13.32 -6.30
C HIS A 117 -6.76 12.34 -5.29
N PHE A 118 -6.68 12.66 -4.01
CA PHE A 118 -7.27 11.84 -2.93
C PHE A 118 -8.27 12.67 -2.13
N PRO A 119 -9.34 12.04 -1.60
CA PRO A 119 -10.20 12.71 -0.63
C PRO A 119 -9.39 12.98 0.65
N PRO A 120 -9.79 13.96 1.49
CA PRO A 120 -9.23 14.10 2.82
C PRO A 120 -9.37 12.79 3.60
N PHE A 121 -8.34 12.49 4.40
CA PHE A 121 -8.30 11.30 5.22
C PHE A 121 -9.53 11.21 6.14
N ASN A 122 -10.11 10.00 6.29
CA ASN A 122 -11.33 9.74 7.07
C ASN A 122 -12.60 10.52 6.64
N SER A 123 -12.64 11.12 5.45
CA SER A 123 -13.84 11.82 4.99
C SER A 123 -15.03 10.86 4.81
N LYS A 124 -16.17 11.17 5.45
CA LYS A 124 -17.43 10.41 5.27
C LYS A 124 -18.21 10.85 4.04
N LYS A 125 -17.98 12.08 3.58
CA LYS A 125 -18.62 12.65 2.39
C LYS A 125 -17.61 13.57 1.69
N TYR A 126 -17.31 13.24 0.45
CA TYR A 126 -16.45 14.04 -0.40
C TYR A 126 -16.94 13.94 -1.84
N ASP A 127 -16.96 15.04 -2.57
CA ASP A 127 -17.32 15.05 -3.98
C ASP A 127 -16.50 16.13 -4.65
N LYS A 128 -15.67 15.73 -5.61
CA LYS A 128 -14.83 16.66 -6.35
C LYS A 128 -14.67 16.18 -7.77
N LYS A 129 -14.75 17.15 -8.67
CA LYS A 129 -14.48 16.97 -10.09
C LYS A 129 -13.38 17.94 -10.49
N TYR A 130 -12.33 17.40 -11.08
CA TYR A 130 -11.24 18.14 -11.67
C TYR A 130 -11.36 18.03 -13.19
N LYS A 131 -11.16 19.16 -13.87
CA LYS A 131 -11.08 19.22 -15.32
C LYS A 131 -9.68 19.71 -15.68
N PHE A 132 -9.07 19.07 -16.66
CA PHE A 132 -7.76 19.45 -17.18
C PHE A 132 -7.76 19.26 -18.69
N ASN A 133 -6.66 19.66 -19.33
CA ASN A 133 -6.57 19.60 -20.78
C ASN A 133 -6.63 18.14 -21.26
N GLY A 134 -7.72 17.78 -21.96
CA GLY A 134 -7.92 16.46 -22.52
C GLY A 134 -8.66 15.47 -21.63
N GLY A 135 -9.09 15.85 -20.41
CA GLY A 135 -9.68 14.87 -19.50
C GLY A 135 -10.38 15.40 -18.25
N THR A 136 -10.86 14.45 -17.45
CA THR A 136 -11.53 14.71 -16.18
C THR A 136 -11.17 13.66 -15.15
N GLU A 137 -11.13 14.07 -13.89
CA GLU A 137 -11.01 13.22 -12.73
C GLU A 137 -12.17 13.50 -11.77
N VAL A 138 -12.80 12.45 -11.25
CA VAL A 138 -13.96 12.53 -10.37
C VAL A 138 -13.74 11.62 -9.18
N LEU A 139 -13.88 12.17 -7.99
CA LEU A 139 -13.80 11.46 -6.72
C LEU A 139 -15.09 11.64 -5.94
N LYS A 140 -15.68 10.54 -5.50
CA LYS A 140 -16.88 10.55 -4.65
C LYS A 140 -16.71 9.58 -3.49
N VAL A 141 -16.90 10.10 -2.28
CA VAL A 141 -16.96 9.32 -1.05
C VAL A 141 -18.33 9.50 -0.42
N ARG A 142 -18.98 8.39 -0.04
CA ARG A 142 -20.27 8.37 0.66
C ARG A 142 -20.27 7.23 1.68
N GLY A 143 -20.02 7.55 2.95
CA GLY A 143 -19.84 6.55 4.00
C GLY A 143 -18.67 5.62 3.65
N ASN A 144 -18.96 4.33 3.52
CA ASN A 144 -17.97 3.31 3.16
C ASN A 144 -17.77 3.16 1.64
N ASN A 145 -18.52 3.90 0.83
CA ASN A 145 -18.40 3.84 -0.62
C ASN A 145 -17.36 4.84 -1.12
N TYR A 146 -16.52 4.39 -2.03
CA TYR A 146 -15.53 5.19 -2.75
C TYR A 146 -15.69 4.94 -4.26
N ASP A 147 -15.82 6.00 -5.04
CA ASP A 147 -15.87 5.96 -6.49
C ASP A 147 -14.83 6.93 -7.05
N TYR A 148 -13.95 6.38 -7.87
CA TYR A 148 -12.93 7.09 -8.61
C TYR A 148 -13.14 6.88 -10.10
N LYS A 149 -13.07 7.97 -10.87
CA LYS A 149 -13.05 7.90 -12.33
C LYS A 149 -12.07 8.91 -12.88
N TYR A 150 -11.20 8.44 -13.76
CA TYR A 150 -10.29 9.24 -14.53
C TYR A 150 -10.43 8.90 -16.00
N ASN A 151 -10.45 9.92 -16.84
CA ASN A 151 -10.38 9.77 -18.28
C ASN A 151 -9.52 10.89 -18.85
N ASN A 152 -8.56 10.54 -19.70
CA ASN A 152 -7.77 11.46 -20.49
C ASN A 152 -7.73 10.99 -21.95
N ASN A 153 -8.50 11.66 -22.80
CA ASN A 153 -8.59 11.37 -24.23
C ASN A 153 -7.25 11.58 -24.97
N ARG A 154 -6.38 12.48 -24.49
CA ARG A 154 -5.10 12.77 -25.17
C ARG A 154 -4.12 11.63 -25.01
N THR A 155 -4.04 11.05 -23.82
CA THR A 155 -3.18 9.89 -23.53
C THR A 155 -3.90 8.57 -23.83
N GLY A 156 -5.24 8.58 -23.93
CA GLY A 156 -6.08 7.39 -24.06
C GLY A 156 -6.20 6.61 -22.76
N VAL A 157 -5.93 7.26 -21.61
CA VAL A 157 -5.94 6.64 -20.29
C VAL A 157 -7.34 6.70 -19.71
N GLU A 158 -7.84 5.56 -19.25
CA GLU A 158 -9.06 5.41 -18.50
C GLU A 158 -8.78 4.62 -17.22
N GLU A 159 -9.30 5.10 -16.09
CA GLU A 159 -9.16 4.41 -14.82
C GLU A 159 -10.43 4.56 -13.99
N LYS A 160 -10.86 3.46 -13.37
CA LYS A 160 -12.01 3.39 -12.48
C LYS A 160 -11.64 2.58 -11.25
N ILE A 161 -11.95 3.11 -10.07
CA ILE A 161 -11.96 2.34 -8.82
C ILE A 161 -13.35 2.48 -8.21
N GLU A 162 -13.96 1.37 -7.83
CA GLU A 162 -15.24 1.34 -7.12
C GLU A 162 -15.11 0.43 -5.90
N ILE A 163 -15.31 1.02 -4.72
CA ILE A 163 -15.33 0.30 -3.45
C ILE A 163 -16.72 0.44 -2.85
N LYS A 164 -17.39 -0.68 -2.65
CA LYS A 164 -18.67 -0.82 -1.95
C LYS A 164 -18.52 -1.84 -0.83
N ASN A 165 -19.47 -1.89 0.09
CA ASN A 165 -19.46 -2.84 1.20
C ASN A 165 -19.24 -4.32 0.79
N LYS A 166 -19.71 -4.73 -0.39
CA LYS A 166 -19.64 -6.13 -0.85
C LYS A 166 -18.69 -6.35 -2.03
N LYS A 167 -18.07 -5.28 -2.55
CA LYS A 167 -17.39 -5.34 -3.84
C LYS A 167 -16.28 -4.31 -3.97
N TYR A 168 -15.19 -4.73 -4.59
CA TYR A 168 -14.17 -3.88 -5.16
C TYR A 168 -14.13 -4.11 -6.68
N GLU A 169 -14.06 -3.03 -7.45
CA GLU A 169 -13.67 -3.07 -8.86
C GLU A 169 -12.54 -2.10 -9.11
N TYR A 170 -11.60 -2.57 -9.90
CA TYR A 170 -10.57 -1.78 -10.52
C TYR A 170 -10.57 -2.05 -12.01
N TYR A 171 -10.42 -0.98 -12.78
CA TYR A 171 -10.22 -1.05 -14.22
C TYR A 171 -9.23 0.05 -14.59
N TYR A 172 -8.24 -0.31 -15.39
CA TYR A 172 -7.33 0.60 -16.05
C TYR A 172 -7.12 0.19 -17.49
N ARG A 173 -6.99 1.19 -18.34
CA ARG A 173 -6.62 1.03 -19.73
C ARG A 173 -5.80 2.23 -20.18
N ASP A 174 -4.77 1.95 -20.95
CA ASP A 174 -4.14 2.95 -21.80
C ASP A 174 -3.94 2.37 -23.22
N ARG A 175 -3.02 2.95 -23.99
CA ARG A 175 -2.69 2.46 -25.34
C ARG A 175 -1.90 1.15 -25.34
N ASN A 176 -1.25 0.82 -24.23
CA ASN A 176 -0.27 -0.24 -24.10
C ASN A 176 -0.78 -1.42 -23.28
N MET A 177 -1.79 -1.22 -22.43
CA MET A 177 -2.27 -2.25 -21.52
C MET A 177 -3.73 -2.09 -21.09
N ILE A 178 -4.26 -3.19 -20.58
CA ILE A 178 -5.53 -3.28 -19.85
C ILE A 178 -5.26 -4.02 -18.55
N GLU A 179 -5.79 -3.53 -17.43
CA GLU A 179 -5.70 -4.18 -16.13
C GLU A 179 -7.03 -4.09 -15.40
N MET A 180 -7.45 -5.17 -14.75
CA MET A 180 -8.73 -5.29 -14.06
C MET A 180 -8.55 -6.13 -12.80
N LEU A 181 -9.24 -5.71 -11.73
CA LEU A 181 -9.37 -6.51 -10.51
C LEU A 181 -10.81 -6.40 -9.98
N GLU A 182 -11.48 -7.53 -9.83
CA GLU A 182 -12.76 -7.62 -9.12
C GLU A 182 -12.57 -8.41 -7.84
N VAL A 183 -13.14 -7.93 -6.73
CA VAL A 183 -13.17 -8.66 -5.45
C VAL A 183 -14.58 -8.68 -4.89
N HIS A 184 -15.03 -9.86 -4.48
CA HIS A 184 -16.26 -10.05 -3.73
C HIS A 184 -15.97 -10.19 -2.23
N HIS A 185 -16.15 -9.11 -1.46
CA HIS A 185 -15.79 -9.08 -0.02
C HIS A 185 -16.58 -10.06 0.85
N ALA A 186 -17.71 -10.60 0.39
CA ALA A 186 -18.50 -11.57 1.16
C ALA A 186 -17.82 -12.93 1.29
N ASN A 187 -16.97 -13.31 0.32
CA ASN A 187 -16.28 -14.59 0.29
C ASN A 187 -14.79 -14.46 -0.11
N ASN A 188 -14.29 -13.22 -0.13
CA ASN A 188 -12.97 -12.81 -0.58
C ASN A 188 -12.53 -13.40 -1.94
N LYS A 189 -13.47 -13.77 -2.81
CA LYS A 189 -13.09 -14.21 -4.15
C LYS A 189 -12.61 -13.04 -4.98
N TYR A 190 -11.59 -13.25 -5.79
CA TYR A 190 -11.11 -12.26 -6.73
C TYR A 190 -10.97 -12.83 -8.15
N SER A 191 -11.01 -11.94 -9.12
CA SER A 191 -10.59 -12.19 -10.51
C SER A 191 -9.71 -11.02 -10.95
N TYR A 192 -8.50 -11.35 -11.38
CA TYR A 192 -7.49 -10.42 -11.87
C TYR A 192 -7.20 -10.70 -13.34
N TYR A 193 -7.11 -9.64 -14.12
CA TYR A 193 -6.78 -9.70 -15.53
C TYR A 193 -5.81 -8.59 -15.89
N TYR A 194 -4.76 -8.95 -16.61
CA TYR A 194 -3.85 -8.01 -17.24
C TYR A 194 -3.58 -8.44 -18.68
N LYS A 195 -3.49 -7.47 -19.57
CA LYS A 195 -3.06 -7.66 -20.95
C LYS A 195 -2.14 -6.54 -21.38
N ASN A 196 -0.95 -6.90 -21.84
CA ASN A 196 -0.08 -6.02 -22.59
C ASN A 196 -0.51 -6.02 -24.06
N LEU A 197 -0.92 -4.86 -24.58
CA LEU A 197 -1.39 -4.69 -25.96
C LEU A 197 -0.23 -4.64 -26.96
N ASN A 198 0.98 -4.30 -26.52
CA ASN A 198 2.16 -4.27 -27.37
C ASN A 198 2.74 -5.66 -27.62
N THR A 199 2.79 -6.51 -26.58
CA THR A 199 3.39 -7.86 -26.67
C THR A 199 2.37 -8.98 -26.78
N GLY A 200 1.10 -8.72 -26.44
CA GLY A 200 0.06 -9.74 -26.35
C GLY A 200 0.12 -10.60 -25.08
N ARG A 201 1.08 -10.36 -24.16
CA ARG A 201 1.16 -11.07 -22.86
C ARG A 201 -0.13 -10.88 -22.08
N VAL A 202 -0.70 -11.97 -21.59
CA VAL A 202 -1.92 -11.99 -20.75
C VAL A 202 -1.60 -12.66 -19.42
N ILE A 203 -2.10 -12.09 -18.33
CA ILE A 203 -2.12 -12.71 -17.02
C ILE A 203 -3.58 -12.76 -16.59
N GLN A 204 -4.03 -13.94 -16.18
CA GLN A 204 -5.36 -14.15 -15.62
C GLN A 204 -5.21 -14.98 -14.36
N LYS A 205 -5.71 -14.46 -13.23
CA LYS A 205 -5.71 -15.16 -11.95
C LYS A 205 -7.10 -15.08 -11.34
N GLU A 206 -7.56 -16.18 -10.76
CA GLU A 206 -8.78 -16.24 -9.96
C GLU A 206 -8.51 -17.05 -8.72
N GLY A 207 -9.08 -16.61 -7.59
CA GLY A 207 -8.78 -17.25 -6.33
C GLY A 207 -9.58 -16.69 -5.18
N ARG A 208 -9.08 -16.96 -3.98
CA ARG A 208 -9.53 -16.32 -2.75
C ARG A 208 -8.40 -15.46 -2.21
N GLY A 209 -8.77 -14.41 -1.52
CA GLY A 209 -7.83 -13.53 -0.85
C GLY A 209 -7.98 -13.57 0.65
N GLN A 210 -6.91 -13.15 1.31
CA GLN A 210 -6.89 -12.91 2.74
C GLN A 210 -7.10 -11.42 3.01
N ARG A 211 -7.51 -11.08 4.23
CA ARG A 211 -7.65 -9.67 4.60
C ARG A 211 -6.27 -9.01 4.61
N ALA A 212 -6.14 -7.84 3.99
CA ALA A 212 -4.94 -7.03 4.06
C ALA A 212 -4.79 -6.44 5.47
N THR A 213 -4.05 -7.14 6.34
CA THR A 213 -3.70 -6.69 7.69
C THR A 213 -2.20 -6.47 7.77
N ARG A 214 -1.76 -5.70 8.76
CA ARG A 214 -0.32 -5.50 9.03
C ARG A 214 0.44 -6.81 9.23
N ASP A 215 -0.21 -7.82 9.80
CA ASP A 215 0.39 -9.13 10.02
C ASP A 215 0.48 -9.90 8.70
N ASN A 216 -0.63 -10.06 7.97
CA ASN A 216 -0.64 -10.84 6.73
C ASN A 216 0.25 -10.23 5.64
N VAL A 217 0.29 -8.89 5.53
CA VAL A 217 1.17 -8.23 4.56
C VAL A 217 2.64 -8.43 4.95
N TYR A 218 2.99 -8.32 6.22
CA TYR A 218 4.37 -8.53 6.67
C TYR A 218 4.84 -9.97 6.45
N GLU A 219 4.02 -10.98 6.80
CA GLU A 219 4.38 -12.38 6.58
C GLU A 219 4.57 -12.67 5.08
N GLU A 220 3.69 -12.17 4.21
CA GLU A 220 3.82 -12.34 2.76
C GLU A 220 5.10 -11.67 2.21
N LEU A 221 5.46 -10.47 2.70
CA LEU A 221 6.72 -9.83 2.33
C LEU A 221 7.93 -10.67 2.77
N LYS A 222 7.85 -11.27 3.96
CA LYS A 222 8.90 -12.09 4.53
C LYS A 222 9.08 -13.39 3.74
N GLU A 223 7.99 -14.07 3.37
CA GLU A 223 8.02 -15.26 2.52
C GLU A 223 8.69 -14.95 1.18
N LYS A 224 8.28 -13.86 0.51
CA LYS A 224 8.91 -13.39 -0.72
C LYS A 224 10.39 -13.06 -0.60
N TYR A 225 10.84 -12.58 0.56
CA TYR A 225 12.25 -12.30 0.79
C TYR A 225 13.08 -13.58 0.94
N HIS A 226 12.54 -14.62 1.57
CA HIS A 226 13.21 -15.91 1.67
C HIS A 226 13.34 -16.61 0.30
N ASP A 227 12.31 -16.53 -0.54
CA ASP A 227 12.38 -17.05 -1.91
C ASP A 227 13.56 -16.43 -2.70
N LEU A 228 13.91 -15.17 -2.43
CA LEU A 228 15.07 -14.50 -3.04
C LEU A 228 16.43 -14.99 -2.52
N GLU A 229 16.53 -15.29 -1.22
CA GLU A 229 17.78 -15.80 -0.64
C GLU A 229 18.11 -17.20 -1.15
N ASP A 230 17.09 -18.02 -1.39
CA ASP A 230 17.25 -19.38 -1.91
C ASP A 230 17.64 -19.40 -3.41
N ASP A 231 17.18 -18.42 -4.20
CA ASP A 231 17.55 -18.27 -5.61
C ASP A 231 18.98 -17.73 -5.80
N ASP A 232 19.45 -16.82 -4.93
CA ASP A 232 20.83 -16.28 -4.95
C ASP A 232 21.90 -17.35 -4.60
N PHE A 233 21.51 -18.48 -4.00
CA PHE A 233 22.41 -19.58 -3.63
C PHE A 233 22.57 -20.68 -4.70
N ASN A 234 21.84 -20.59 -5.82
CA ASN A 234 21.79 -21.62 -6.87
C ASN A 234 22.54 -21.23 -8.17
N ASP A 235 23.62 -20.44 -8.04
CA ASP A 235 24.56 -20.12 -9.13
C ASP A 235 25.56 -21.27 -9.39
N ASP A 236 25.08 -22.51 -9.52
CA ASP A 236 25.90 -23.63 -10.01
C ASP A 236 25.15 -24.40 -11.12
N TYR A 237 25.49 -24.02 -12.36
CA TYR A 237 25.24 -24.68 -13.64
C TYR A 237 23.78 -25.09 -13.97
N ASN A 238 23.12 -24.32 -14.85
CA ASN A 238 22.50 -24.83 -16.08
C ASN A 238 21.92 -23.68 -16.94
N GLU A 239 22.69 -23.28 -17.95
CA GLU A 239 22.13 -22.71 -19.19
C GLU A 239 21.37 -23.84 -19.91
N ASP A 240 20.05 -23.90 -19.75
CA ASP A 240 19.11 -24.23 -20.83
C ASP A 240 17.67 -24.38 -20.30
N GLN A 241 16.77 -23.61 -20.91
CA GLN A 241 15.31 -23.78 -20.92
C GLN A 241 14.57 -23.75 -19.57
N LYS A 242 14.09 -22.54 -19.21
CA LYS A 242 12.69 -22.30 -18.79
C LYS A 242 12.38 -20.81 -18.84
N ASN A 243 11.84 -20.37 -19.99
CA ASN A 243 11.06 -19.13 -20.06
C ASN A 243 9.64 -19.38 -19.50
N ASP A 244 9.56 -19.87 -18.26
CA ASP A 244 8.39 -19.64 -17.41
C ASP A 244 8.79 -18.52 -16.46
N ASP A 245 8.81 -17.32 -17.03
CA ASP A 245 8.89 -16.07 -16.29
C ASP A 245 7.59 -15.93 -15.47
N SER A 246 7.58 -16.58 -14.30
CA SER A 246 6.72 -16.21 -13.17
C SER A 246 6.90 -14.74 -12.81
N GLY A 247 8.02 -14.10 -13.21
CA GLY A 247 8.11 -12.67 -13.53
C GLY A 247 7.51 -11.74 -12.49
N VAL A 248 7.67 -12.13 -11.22
CA VAL A 248 7.36 -11.28 -10.09
C VAL A 248 8.58 -10.42 -9.90
N ASP A 249 8.60 -9.28 -10.59
CA ASP A 249 9.38 -8.15 -10.09
C ASP A 249 8.83 -7.89 -8.67
N ILE A 250 9.61 -8.24 -7.65
CA ILE A 250 9.20 -8.16 -6.23
C ILE A 250 9.28 -6.71 -5.73
N GLN A 251 9.99 -5.85 -6.47
CA GLN A 251 10.19 -4.47 -6.07
C GLN A 251 8.91 -3.67 -6.21
N PHE A 252 8.39 -3.21 -5.09
CA PHE A 252 7.30 -2.26 -5.08
C PHE A 252 7.86 -0.86 -5.33
N ASP A 253 7.49 -0.27 -6.46
CA ASP A 253 7.80 1.14 -6.73
C ASP A 253 7.04 2.01 -5.72
N ILE A 254 7.75 2.81 -4.93
CA ILE A 254 7.15 3.79 -4.03
C ILE A 254 7.82 5.15 -4.24
N LYS A 255 7.07 6.23 -4.00
CA LYS A 255 7.64 7.58 -3.92
C LYS A 255 7.59 8.07 -2.49
N ILE A 256 8.75 8.27 -1.91
CA ILE A 256 8.93 8.84 -0.57
C ILE A 256 9.55 10.23 -0.70
N ASP A 257 9.03 11.18 0.07
CA ASP A 257 9.66 12.50 0.25
C ASP A 257 9.69 12.83 1.75
N LEU A 258 10.73 12.32 2.40
CA LEU A 258 11.06 12.56 3.81
C LEU A 258 12.31 13.45 3.94
N SER A 259 12.73 14.08 2.83
CA SER A 259 14.03 14.76 2.70
C SER A 259 14.19 16.03 3.55
N ASP A 260 13.10 16.73 3.84
CA ASP A 260 13.07 17.94 4.70
C ASP A 260 13.35 17.66 6.20
N LEU A 261 13.68 16.42 6.56
CA LEU A 261 13.81 15.96 7.96
C LEU A 261 15.25 15.87 8.47
N LEU A 262 16.26 16.02 7.59
CA LEU A 262 17.69 15.96 7.95
C LEU A 262 18.31 17.35 8.19
N ASN A 263 17.51 18.42 8.10
CA ASN A 263 17.93 19.81 8.34
C ASN A 263 17.30 20.40 9.62
#